data_AF-A0AAV3JAW0-F1
#
_entry.id   AF-A0AAV3JAW0-F1
#
_cell.length_a   1.000
_cell.length_b   1.000
_cell.length_c   1.000
_cell.angle_alpha   90.00
_cell.angle_beta   90.00
_cell.angle_gamma   90.00
#
_symmetry.space_group_name_H-M   'P 1'
#
loop_
_entity.id
_entity.type
_entity.pdbx_description
1 polymer ?
#
loop_
_entity_poly.entity_id
_entity_poly.type
_entity_poly.pdbx_seq_one_letter_code
_entity_poly.pdbx_strand_id
1 'polypeptide(L)'
;MKEPMDNLKTSVHEIYLSLSGEGISTGIPTVFVRMAGCSLRCGMAIGKKLWCDTPYALSPSAGEEMDLKRVLNRIQELSPIYTQVLLTGGEPLEGRNRDFSLALGNEIFRTRKFSNSYPRARVETNGAESIEGLDQFVFTLDYKLPGSGMENRMNLENLEIYNKRKNELDEIKFVIRDRNDFERCLEVIKVHELSGNLLASPVQGELSPEILSEWLKSSLGSRLRLSLQTHKYIWGDKRGI
;
A
#
# COMPACT_ATOMS: atom_id res chain seq x y z
N MET A 1 -23.10 -11.91 -14.64
CA MET A 1 -24.11 -11.74 -13.57
C MET A 1 -23.34 -11.30 -12.34
N LYS A 2 -23.41 -10.02 -11.93
CA LYS A 2 -22.67 -9.53 -10.76
C LYS A 2 -23.33 -10.14 -9.52
N GLU A 3 -22.55 -10.79 -8.65
CA GLU A 3 -23.08 -11.24 -7.36
C GLU A 3 -23.66 -10.03 -6.59
N PRO A 4 -24.75 -10.19 -5.84
CA PRO A 4 -25.25 -9.16 -4.95
C PRO A 4 -24.14 -8.74 -3.98
N MET A 5 -24.01 -7.42 -3.71
CA MET A 5 -23.01 -6.86 -2.77
C MET A 5 -23.01 -7.58 -1.40
N ASP A 6 -24.13 -8.15 -0.98
CA ASP A 6 -24.29 -8.83 0.31
C ASP A 6 -23.60 -10.21 0.39
N ASN A 7 -23.15 -10.79 -0.72
CA ASN A 7 -22.51 -12.12 -0.73
C ASN A 7 -20.99 -12.08 -0.81
N LEU A 8 -20.40 -10.92 -1.11
CA LEU A 8 -18.96 -10.81 -1.32
C LEU A 8 -18.23 -10.79 0.02
N LYS A 9 -17.33 -11.75 0.22
CA LYS A 9 -16.57 -11.92 1.46
C LYS A 9 -15.09 -12.03 1.19
N THR A 10 -14.30 -11.49 2.12
CA THR A 10 -12.89 -11.79 2.18
C THR A 10 -12.40 -11.97 3.62
N SER A 11 -11.19 -12.52 3.75
CA SER A 11 -10.52 -12.67 5.03
C SER A 11 -9.85 -11.35 5.39
N VAL A 12 -10.30 -10.75 6.49
CA VAL A 12 -9.78 -9.50 7.03
C VAL A 12 -9.01 -9.81 8.30
N HIS A 13 -7.72 -9.46 8.33
CA HIS A 13 -6.85 -9.68 9.47
C HIS A 13 -7.20 -8.76 10.64
N GLU A 14 -7.34 -7.46 10.37
CA GLU A 14 -7.66 -6.46 11.38
C GLU A 14 -8.26 -5.19 10.76
N ILE A 15 -9.07 -4.46 11.56
CA ILE A 15 -9.57 -3.13 11.24
C ILE A 15 -9.38 -2.25 12.47
N TYR A 16 -8.62 -1.16 12.31
CA TYR A 16 -8.24 -0.28 13.43
C TYR A 16 -8.06 1.16 12.97
N LEU A 17 -8.18 2.11 13.91
CA LEU A 17 -7.94 3.54 13.68
C LEU A 17 -6.55 3.91 14.19
N SER A 18 -5.75 4.57 13.36
CA SER A 18 -4.40 5.05 13.68
C SER A 18 -4.05 6.33 12.92
N LEU A 19 -2.77 6.69 12.87
CA LEU A 19 -2.21 7.67 11.94
C LEU A 19 -1.53 6.95 10.78
N SER A 20 -1.75 7.41 9.56
CA SER A 20 -0.95 6.97 8.42
C SER A 20 0.51 7.33 8.65
N GLY A 21 1.40 6.35 8.49
CA GLY A 21 2.81 6.49 8.87
C GLY A 21 3.75 6.76 7.72
N GLU A 22 3.28 6.78 6.47
CA GLU A 22 4.12 6.79 5.27
C GLU A 22 3.48 7.65 4.16
N GLY A 23 4.31 8.12 3.21
CA GLY A 23 3.86 8.83 2.02
C GLY A 23 3.24 10.21 2.27
N ILE A 24 2.35 10.63 1.37
CA ILE A 24 1.65 11.92 1.44
C ILE A 24 0.64 11.98 2.58
N SER A 25 0.21 10.82 3.07
CA SER A 25 -0.77 10.70 4.15
C SER A 25 -0.13 10.70 5.54
N THR A 26 1.20 10.78 5.67
CA THR A 26 1.87 10.76 6.98
C THR A 26 1.25 11.74 7.97
N GLY A 27 0.80 11.23 9.13
CA GLY A 27 0.16 11.99 10.20
C GLY A 27 -1.36 12.12 10.10
N ILE A 28 -1.99 11.65 9.01
CA ILE A 28 -3.45 11.72 8.84
C ILE A 28 -4.15 10.58 9.61
N PRO A 29 -5.16 10.87 10.46
CA PRO A 29 -6.02 9.84 11.05
C PRO A 29 -6.66 8.94 9.98
N THR A 30 -6.41 7.64 10.09
CA THR A 30 -6.74 6.66 9.05
C THR A 30 -7.32 5.41 9.68
N VAL A 31 -8.48 4.96 9.18
CA VAL A 31 -8.98 3.61 9.44
C VAL A 31 -8.30 2.66 8.46
N PHE A 32 -7.51 1.75 8.99
CA PHE A 32 -6.85 0.69 8.23
C PHE A 32 -7.78 -0.51 8.13
N VAL A 33 -7.95 -1.03 6.93
CA VAL A 33 -8.59 -2.33 6.67
C VAL A 33 -7.51 -3.25 6.13
N ARG A 34 -7.01 -4.14 6.99
CA ARG A 34 -5.94 -5.06 6.64
C ARG A 34 -6.53 -6.40 6.20
N MET A 35 -6.39 -6.77 4.93
CA MET A 35 -6.82 -8.09 4.44
C MET A 35 -5.80 -9.17 4.82
N ALA A 36 -6.15 -10.43 4.64
CA ALA A 36 -5.25 -11.56 4.81
C ALA A 36 -4.88 -12.16 3.44
N GLY A 37 -3.71 -12.80 3.38
CA GLY A 37 -3.19 -13.46 2.18
C GLY A 37 -2.32 -12.55 1.33
N CYS A 38 -1.12 -13.02 1.00
CA CYS A 38 -0.23 -12.41 0.00
C CYS A 38 0.70 -13.49 -0.56
N SER A 39 0.87 -13.52 -1.87
CA SER A 39 1.78 -14.46 -2.54
C SER A 39 3.25 -14.07 -2.52
N LEU A 40 3.59 -12.83 -2.10
CA LEU A 40 4.96 -12.36 -2.03
C LEU A 40 5.62 -12.67 -0.68
N ARG A 41 6.95 -12.83 -0.68
CA ARG A 41 7.77 -13.11 0.52
C ARG A 41 8.97 -12.17 0.56
N CYS A 42 8.69 -10.86 0.54
CA CYS A 42 9.71 -9.81 0.44
C CYS A 42 10.83 -9.97 1.49
N GLY A 43 12.07 -10.10 1.02
CA GLY A 43 13.27 -10.32 1.83
C GLY A 43 13.67 -11.79 1.98
N MET A 44 12.77 -12.74 1.67
CA MET A 44 13.03 -14.17 1.74
C MET A 44 13.82 -14.64 0.50
N ALA A 45 15.14 -14.56 0.59
CA ALA A 45 16.10 -15.07 -0.40
C ALA A 45 17.10 -16.03 0.28
N ILE A 46 17.91 -16.75 -0.51
CA ILE A 46 18.92 -17.68 0.02
C ILE A 46 19.82 -16.94 1.02
N GLY A 47 19.86 -17.43 2.27
CA GLY A 47 20.64 -16.84 3.36
C GLY A 47 20.04 -15.56 3.98
N LYS A 48 18.82 -15.16 3.62
CA LYS A 48 18.18 -13.91 4.05
C LYS A 48 16.85 -14.16 4.77
N LYS A 49 16.51 -13.29 5.71
CA LYS A 49 15.25 -13.35 6.48
C LYS A 49 14.19 -12.48 5.80
N LEU A 50 12.94 -12.91 5.93
CA LEU A 50 11.77 -12.11 5.57
C LEU A 50 11.81 -10.78 6.32
N TRP A 51 11.64 -9.66 5.60
CA TRP A 51 11.55 -8.31 6.19
C TRP A 51 10.17 -7.69 5.99
N CYS A 52 9.19 -8.49 5.56
CA CYS A 52 7.81 -8.03 5.51
C CYS A 52 7.41 -7.59 6.92
N ASP A 53 6.92 -6.35 7.06
CA ASP A 53 6.49 -5.78 8.34
C ASP A 53 5.20 -6.41 8.87
N THR A 54 4.47 -7.14 8.02
CA THR A 54 3.18 -7.77 8.34
C THR A 54 3.17 -9.27 8.04
N PRO A 55 4.18 -10.03 8.52
CA PRO A 55 4.30 -11.44 8.16
C PRO A 55 3.11 -12.27 8.68
N TYR A 56 2.47 -11.78 9.74
CA TYR A 56 1.28 -12.35 10.37
C TYR A 56 0.02 -12.26 9.50
N ALA A 57 -0.02 -11.42 8.46
CA ALA A 57 -1.15 -11.30 7.54
C ALA A 57 -0.93 -12.05 6.21
N LEU A 58 0.21 -12.72 6.02
CA LEU A 58 0.56 -13.36 4.73
C LEU A 58 -0.24 -14.63 4.44
N SER A 59 -0.74 -15.33 5.46
CA SER A 59 -1.59 -16.51 5.25
C SER A 59 -3.00 -16.05 4.88
N PRO A 60 -3.65 -16.63 3.85
CA PRO A 60 -5.07 -16.40 3.57
C PRO A 60 -6.00 -16.77 4.74
N SER A 61 -5.53 -17.61 5.67
CA SER A 61 -6.27 -18.02 6.86
C SER A 61 -5.96 -17.15 8.10
N ALA A 62 -5.18 -16.09 7.95
CA ALA A 62 -4.75 -15.25 9.08
C ALA A 62 -5.81 -14.26 9.55
N GLY A 63 -6.97 -14.18 8.90
CA GLY A 63 -8.03 -13.24 9.25
C GLY A 63 -9.39 -13.90 9.42
N GLU A 64 -10.38 -13.07 9.70
CA GLU A 64 -11.78 -13.46 9.82
C GLU A 64 -12.52 -13.21 8.50
N GLU A 65 -13.41 -14.14 8.10
CA GLU A 65 -14.32 -13.89 6.99
C GLU A 65 -15.29 -12.75 7.31
N MET A 66 -15.22 -11.67 6.53
CA MET A 66 -16.09 -10.51 6.65
C MET A 66 -16.75 -10.19 5.31
N ASP A 67 -18.04 -9.85 5.37
CA ASP A 67 -18.75 -9.23 4.25
C ASP A 67 -18.57 -7.69 4.27
N LEU A 68 -19.01 -7.04 3.19
CA LEU A 68 -18.92 -5.59 3.04
C LEU A 68 -19.61 -4.83 4.18
N LYS A 69 -20.81 -5.28 4.58
CA LYS A 69 -21.61 -4.62 5.62
C LYS A 69 -20.86 -4.61 6.95
N ARG A 70 -20.24 -5.73 7.32
CA ARG A 70 -19.47 -5.86 8.55
C ARG A 70 -18.24 -4.94 8.55
N VAL A 71 -17.53 -4.84 7.43
CA VAL A 71 -16.38 -3.93 7.29
C VAL A 71 -16.81 -2.47 7.36
N LEU A 72 -17.87 -2.08 6.65
CA LEU A 72 -18.40 -0.71 6.66
C LEU A 72 -18.88 -0.28 8.05
N ASN A 73 -19.61 -1.17 8.75
CA ASN A 73 -20.02 -0.93 10.14
C ASN A 73 -18.81 -0.71 11.04
N ARG A 74 -17.77 -1.55 10.91
CA ARG A 74 -16.56 -1.41 11.71
C ARG A 74 -15.81 -0.10 11.43
N ILE A 75 -15.74 0.34 10.17
CA ILE A 75 -15.17 1.64 9.81
C ILE A 75 -15.96 2.78 10.48
N GLN A 76 -17.29 2.72 10.47
CA GLN A 76 -18.16 3.73 11.05
C GLN A 76 -18.11 3.78 12.59
N GLU A 77 -17.94 2.62 13.24
CA GLU A 77 -17.73 2.52 14.70
C GLU A 77 -16.42 3.16 15.14
N LEU A 78 -15.35 2.91 14.37
CA LEU A 78 -14.02 3.43 14.67
C LEU A 78 -13.92 4.94 14.39
N SER A 79 -14.63 5.44 13.39
CA SER A 79 -14.63 6.85 13.03
C SER A 79 -16.05 7.34 12.73
N PRO A 80 -16.70 8.01 13.70
CA PRO A 80 -18.04 8.58 13.53
C PRO A 80 -18.11 9.66 12.43
N ILE A 81 -16.97 10.28 12.11
CA ILE A 81 -16.79 11.24 11.03
C ILE A 81 -16.03 10.60 9.86
N TYR A 82 -16.17 11.14 8.65
CA TYR A 82 -15.41 10.63 7.51
C TYR A 82 -13.93 10.99 7.61
N THR A 83 -13.13 10.03 8.07
CA THR A 83 -11.66 10.04 8.00
C THR A 83 -11.15 9.19 6.84
N GLN A 84 -9.85 9.30 6.54
CA GLN A 84 -9.18 8.47 5.53
C GLN A 84 -9.40 6.98 5.81
N VAL A 85 -9.68 6.20 4.76
CA VAL A 85 -9.71 4.72 4.83
C VAL A 85 -8.59 4.20 3.94
N LEU A 86 -7.75 3.30 4.46
CA LEU A 86 -6.68 2.67 3.73
C LEU A 86 -6.87 1.15 3.71
N LEU A 87 -7.03 0.58 2.52
CA LEU A 87 -7.03 -0.85 2.29
C LEU A 87 -5.58 -1.32 2.09
N THR A 88 -5.15 -2.34 2.83
CA THR A 88 -3.77 -2.84 2.87
C THR A 88 -3.74 -4.33 3.26
N GLY A 89 -2.55 -4.93 3.29
CA GLY A 89 -2.17 -6.19 3.97
C GLY A 89 -2.92 -7.46 3.56
N GLY A 90 -2.36 -8.64 3.79
CA GLY A 90 -1.31 -9.07 2.85
C GLY A 90 -1.39 -8.29 1.54
N GLU A 91 -2.06 -8.78 0.50
CA GLU A 91 -2.26 -8.04 -0.75
C GLU A 91 -3.77 -7.76 -0.97
N PRO A 92 -4.22 -6.49 -0.88
CA PRO A 92 -5.63 -6.13 -1.00
C PRO A 92 -6.21 -6.31 -2.41
N LEU A 93 -5.37 -6.54 -3.42
CA LEU A 93 -5.79 -6.76 -4.81
C LEU A 93 -5.59 -8.22 -5.29
N GLU A 94 -5.18 -9.15 -4.42
CA GLU A 94 -4.90 -10.54 -4.82
C GLU A 94 -6.17 -11.41 -4.75
N GLY A 95 -6.49 -12.08 -5.86
CA GLY A 95 -7.65 -12.97 -5.94
C GLY A 95 -8.96 -12.28 -5.52
N ARG A 96 -9.71 -12.92 -4.61
CA ARG A 96 -11.00 -12.37 -4.13
C ARG A 96 -10.87 -11.05 -3.35
N ASN A 97 -9.68 -10.71 -2.84
CA ASN A 97 -9.45 -9.41 -2.19
C ASN A 97 -9.71 -8.28 -3.18
N ARG A 98 -9.39 -8.47 -4.47
CA ARG A 98 -9.60 -7.47 -5.52
C ARG A 98 -11.06 -7.05 -5.66
N ASP A 99 -11.94 -8.03 -5.81
CA ASP A 99 -13.36 -7.78 -6.01
C ASP A 99 -13.96 -7.17 -4.73
N PHE A 100 -13.56 -7.67 -3.56
CA PHE A 100 -13.98 -7.13 -2.27
C PHE A 100 -13.55 -5.66 -2.12
N SER A 101 -12.28 -5.35 -2.40
CA SER A 101 -11.75 -3.99 -2.43
C SER A 101 -12.58 -3.12 -3.37
N LEU A 102 -12.75 -3.51 -4.64
CA LEU A 102 -13.54 -2.75 -5.61
C LEU A 102 -14.95 -2.43 -5.09
N ALA A 103 -15.66 -3.41 -4.55
CA ALA A 103 -16.99 -3.19 -4.01
C ALA A 103 -17.00 -2.26 -2.78
N LEU A 104 -16.06 -2.44 -1.85
CA LEU A 104 -15.89 -1.58 -0.68
C LEU A 104 -15.55 -0.14 -1.07
N GLY A 105 -14.62 0.04 -2.00
CA GLY A 105 -14.21 1.35 -2.53
C GLY A 105 -15.35 2.08 -3.22
N ASN A 106 -16.17 1.36 -4.01
CA ASN A 106 -17.36 1.93 -4.64
C ASN A 106 -18.37 2.40 -3.61
N GLU A 107 -18.60 1.65 -2.54
CA GLU A 107 -19.54 2.01 -1.50
C GLU A 107 -19.06 3.20 -0.66
N ILE A 108 -17.76 3.24 -0.31
CA ILE A 108 -17.13 4.40 0.33
C ILE A 108 -17.26 5.64 -0.55
N PHE A 109 -16.93 5.53 -1.85
CA PHE A 109 -17.03 6.65 -2.77
C PHE A 109 -18.48 7.11 -2.95
N ARG A 110 -19.43 6.18 -3.14
CA ARG A 110 -20.85 6.48 -3.32
C ARG A 110 -21.42 7.25 -2.13
N THR A 111 -21.08 6.85 -0.91
CA THR A 111 -21.56 7.46 0.34
C THR A 111 -20.89 8.80 0.65
N ARG A 112 -19.61 8.96 0.26
CA ARG A 112 -18.79 10.13 0.62
C ARG A 112 -18.54 11.10 -0.52
N LYS A 113 -19.00 10.86 -1.76
CA LYS A 113 -18.70 11.74 -2.92
C LYS A 113 -19.14 13.21 -2.78
N PHE A 114 -20.09 13.49 -1.90
CA PHE A 114 -20.55 14.85 -1.58
C PHE A 114 -20.00 15.39 -0.25
N SER A 115 -19.10 14.64 0.38
CA SER A 115 -18.34 15.09 1.55
C SER A 115 -17.13 15.90 1.12
N ASN A 116 -16.77 16.91 1.91
CA ASN A 116 -15.54 17.70 1.72
C ASN A 116 -14.27 16.94 2.19
N SER A 117 -14.42 15.78 2.82
CA SER A 117 -13.32 15.02 3.43
C SER A 117 -13.30 13.57 2.95
N TYR A 118 -12.15 13.15 2.42
CA TYR A 118 -11.79 11.75 2.08
C TYR A 118 -12.88 10.96 1.33
N PRO A 119 -13.34 11.44 0.16
CA PRO A 119 -14.38 10.76 -0.60
C PRO A 119 -13.93 9.40 -1.16
N ARG A 120 -12.63 9.21 -1.39
CA ARG A 120 -12.05 7.98 -1.93
C ARG A 120 -11.27 7.23 -0.84
N ALA A 121 -11.35 5.90 -0.86
CA ALA A 121 -10.43 5.08 -0.09
C ALA A 121 -9.05 5.06 -0.76
N ARG A 122 -8.02 4.83 0.05
CA ARG A 122 -6.67 4.54 -0.41
C ARG A 122 -6.44 3.03 -0.50
N VAL A 123 -5.54 2.61 -1.38
CA VAL A 123 -5.05 1.24 -1.48
C VAL A 123 -3.53 1.24 -1.46
N GLU A 124 -2.93 0.52 -0.52
CA GLU A 124 -1.51 0.17 -0.56
C GLU A 124 -1.36 -1.26 -1.08
N THR A 125 -0.75 -1.41 -2.25
CA THR A 125 -0.59 -2.70 -2.96
C THR A 125 0.88 -2.95 -3.27
N ASN A 126 1.28 -4.22 -3.33
CA ASN A 126 2.62 -4.66 -3.63
C ASN A 126 3.01 -4.57 -5.12
N GLY A 127 2.09 -4.13 -6.00
CA GLY A 127 2.35 -3.88 -7.41
C GLY A 127 2.34 -5.12 -8.33
N ALA A 128 2.10 -6.32 -7.80
CA ALA A 128 1.98 -7.54 -8.61
C ALA A 128 0.62 -7.67 -9.31
N GLU A 129 -0.45 -7.22 -8.66
CA GLU A 129 -1.82 -7.32 -9.17
C GLU A 129 -2.20 -6.07 -9.98
N SER A 130 -3.03 -6.23 -11.02
CA SER A 130 -3.43 -5.11 -11.89
C SER A 130 -4.36 -4.13 -11.17
N ILE A 131 -4.05 -2.83 -11.30
CA ILE A 131 -4.88 -1.72 -10.82
C ILE A 131 -5.91 -1.23 -11.85
N GLU A 132 -5.99 -1.88 -13.02
CA GLU A 132 -6.91 -1.48 -14.08
C GLU A 132 -8.39 -1.55 -13.62
N GLY A 133 -9.17 -0.53 -13.99
CA GLY A 133 -10.61 -0.45 -13.68
C GLY A 133 -10.93 -0.11 -12.22
N LEU A 134 -9.96 0.38 -11.45
CA LEU A 134 -10.11 0.71 -10.02
C LEU A 134 -10.04 2.24 -9.77
N ASP A 135 -10.73 3.02 -10.58
CA ASP A 135 -10.64 4.49 -10.60
C ASP A 135 -11.14 5.20 -9.33
N GLN A 136 -11.96 4.52 -8.53
CA GLN A 136 -12.48 5.02 -7.26
C GLN A 136 -11.43 5.14 -6.15
N PHE A 137 -10.22 4.61 -6.36
CA PHE A 137 -9.16 4.63 -5.36
C PHE A 137 -8.10 5.69 -5.61
N VAL A 138 -7.36 5.96 -4.53
CA VAL A 138 -6.03 6.60 -4.55
C VAL A 138 -5.00 5.51 -4.19
N PHE A 139 -3.92 5.39 -4.95
CA PHE A 139 -2.98 4.27 -4.83
C PHE A 139 -1.65 4.65 -4.20
N THR A 140 -1.11 3.74 -3.41
CA THR A 140 0.33 3.64 -3.12
C THR A 140 0.80 2.29 -3.69
N LEU A 141 1.55 2.34 -4.79
CA LEU A 141 2.12 1.17 -5.47
C LEU A 141 3.52 0.91 -4.91
N ASP A 142 3.69 -0.15 -4.13
CA ASP A 142 4.99 -0.52 -3.57
C ASP A 142 5.75 -1.43 -4.53
N TYR A 143 6.52 -0.83 -5.45
CA TYR A 143 7.32 -1.55 -6.43
C TYR A 143 8.46 -2.30 -5.73
N LYS A 144 8.45 -3.63 -5.85
CA LYS A 144 9.42 -4.50 -5.20
C LYS A 144 10.71 -4.55 -5.98
N LEU A 145 11.77 -3.99 -5.39
CA LEU A 145 13.13 -3.98 -5.93
C LEU A 145 13.83 -5.35 -5.77
N PRO A 146 14.96 -5.61 -6.48
CA PRO A 146 15.68 -6.88 -6.44
C PRO A 146 15.99 -7.39 -5.02
N GLY A 147 16.33 -6.51 -4.09
CA GLY A 147 16.65 -6.84 -2.71
C GLY A 147 15.52 -7.54 -1.97
N SER A 148 14.27 -7.36 -2.41
CA SER A 148 13.10 -8.09 -1.92
C SER A 148 13.01 -9.53 -2.40
N GLY A 149 13.72 -9.90 -3.48
CA GLY A 149 13.59 -11.18 -4.18
C GLY A 149 12.29 -11.33 -4.98
N MET A 150 11.51 -10.26 -5.16
CA MET A 150 10.15 -10.31 -5.74
C MET A 150 9.97 -9.40 -6.97
N GLU A 151 11.02 -8.76 -7.48
CA GLU A 151 10.89 -7.82 -8.62
C GLU A 151 10.29 -8.46 -9.87
N ASN A 152 10.63 -9.73 -10.13
CA ASN A 152 10.08 -10.50 -11.25
C ASN A 152 8.56 -10.75 -11.14
N ARG A 153 7.92 -10.38 -10.03
CA ARG A 153 6.48 -10.46 -9.83
C ARG A 153 5.75 -9.15 -10.13
N MET A 154 6.48 -8.05 -10.36
CA MET A 154 5.88 -6.73 -10.58
C MET A 154 5.15 -6.69 -11.91
N ASN A 155 3.90 -6.21 -11.88
CA ASN A 155 3.16 -5.92 -13.10
C ASN A 155 3.54 -4.51 -13.59
N LEU A 156 4.32 -4.46 -14.67
CA LEU A 156 4.81 -3.19 -15.22
C LEU A 156 3.70 -2.35 -15.86
N GLU A 157 2.56 -2.94 -16.25
CA GLU A 157 1.40 -2.18 -16.76
C GLU A 157 0.85 -1.21 -15.70
N ASN A 158 1.01 -1.53 -14.41
CA ASN A 158 0.62 -0.64 -13.32
C ASN A 158 1.37 0.72 -13.38
N LEU A 159 2.62 0.72 -13.86
CA LEU A 159 3.40 1.94 -14.03
C LEU A 159 2.86 2.82 -15.17
N GLU A 160 2.41 2.19 -16.25
CA GLU A 160 1.75 2.92 -17.34
C GLU A 160 0.39 3.48 -16.90
N ILE A 161 -0.39 2.68 -16.16
CA ILE A 161 -1.69 3.10 -15.64
C ILE A 161 -1.47 4.28 -14.68
N TYR A 162 -0.50 4.20 -13.77
CA TYR A 162 -0.13 5.29 -12.88
C TYR A 162 0.12 6.61 -13.64
N ASN A 163 0.97 6.59 -14.67
CA ASN A 163 1.26 7.76 -15.50
C ASN A 163 0.02 8.28 -16.26
N LYS A 164 -0.84 7.39 -16.75
CA LYS A 164 -2.08 7.76 -17.48
C LYS A 164 -3.12 8.39 -16.56
N ARG A 165 -3.25 7.90 -15.32
CA ARG A 165 -4.23 8.37 -14.33
C ARG A 165 -4.02 9.84 -13.95
N LYS A 166 -2.76 10.29 -13.89
CA LYS A 166 -2.37 11.66 -13.47
C LYS A 166 -3.06 12.12 -12.17
N ASN A 167 -3.32 11.19 -11.26
CA ASN A 167 -3.88 11.52 -9.96
C ASN A 167 -2.75 11.98 -9.04
N GLU A 168 -2.78 13.26 -8.65
CA GLU A 168 -1.74 13.89 -7.83
C GLU A 168 -1.61 13.30 -6.42
N LEU A 169 -2.57 12.46 -6.00
CA LEU A 169 -2.51 11.75 -4.73
C LEU A 169 -1.96 10.32 -4.85
N ASP A 170 -1.82 9.79 -6.07
CA ASP A 170 -1.25 8.46 -6.28
C ASP A 170 0.28 8.52 -6.07
N GLU A 171 0.84 7.44 -5.53
CA GLU A 171 2.26 7.32 -5.15
C GLU A 171 2.86 6.02 -5.64
N ILE A 172 4.14 6.04 -6.01
CA ILE A 172 4.96 4.85 -6.17
C ILE A 172 5.98 4.84 -5.04
N LYS A 173 6.02 3.76 -4.27
CA LYS A 173 6.93 3.55 -3.16
C LYS A 173 7.97 2.51 -3.54
N PHE A 174 9.23 2.84 -3.29
CA PHE A 174 10.37 1.95 -3.43
C PHE A 174 10.97 1.70 -2.05
N VAL A 175 10.88 0.46 -1.56
CA VAL A 175 11.54 0.04 -0.32
C VAL A 175 12.97 -0.40 -0.65
N ILE A 176 13.94 0.41 -0.26
CA ILE A 176 15.35 0.32 -0.67
C ILE A 176 16.18 -0.30 0.45
N ARG A 177 16.85 -1.41 0.14
CA ARG A 177 17.73 -2.11 1.06
C ARG A 177 19.15 -1.58 1.07
N ASP A 178 19.69 -1.38 -0.12
CA ASP A 178 21.11 -1.18 -0.34
C ASP A 178 21.32 -0.34 -1.60
N ARG A 179 22.60 -0.17 -1.98
CA ARG A 179 22.95 0.65 -3.13
C ARG A 179 22.44 0.05 -4.44
N ASN A 180 22.37 -1.28 -4.57
CA ASN A 180 21.89 -1.92 -5.79
C ASN A 180 20.40 -1.66 -5.99
N ASP A 181 19.61 -1.76 -4.92
CA ASP A 181 18.20 -1.38 -4.93
C ASP A 181 18.01 0.10 -5.28
N PHE A 182 18.87 0.99 -4.76
CA PHE A 182 18.80 2.41 -5.09
C PHE A 182 19.08 2.69 -6.57
N GLU A 183 20.14 2.11 -7.13
CA GLU A 183 20.45 2.28 -8.56
C GLU A 183 19.34 1.69 -9.45
N ARG A 184 18.79 0.52 -9.06
CA ARG A 184 17.69 -0.09 -9.79
C ARG A 184 16.41 0.75 -9.73
N CYS A 185 16.13 1.38 -8.60
CA CYS A 185 15.03 2.33 -8.46
C CYS A 185 15.17 3.49 -9.47
N LEU A 186 16.36 4.09 -9.58
CA LEU A 186 16.64 5.16 -10.55
C LEU A 186 16.46 4.67 -12.00
N GLU A 187 16.88 3.45 -12.30
CA GLU A 187 16.68 2.83 -13.62
C GLU A 187 15.19 2.67 -13.95
N VAL A 188 14.39 2.11 -13.04
CA VAL A 188 12.93 1.93 -13.22
C VAL A 188 12.25 3.27 -13.45
N ILE A 189 12.59 4.30 -12.67
CA ILE A 189 12.06 5.66 -12.84
C ILE A 189 12.37 6.20 -14.24
N LYS A 190 13.62 6.01 -14.69
CA LYS A 190 14.05 6.50 -16.00
C LYS A 190 13.40 5.75 -17.16
N VAL A 191 13.38 4.41 -17.11
CA VAL A 191 12.88 3.55 -18.18
C VAL A 191 11.37 3.72 -18.38
N HIS A 192 10.62 3.88 -17.29
CA HIS A 192 9.16 4.05 -17.34
C HIS A 192 8.71 5.51 -17.27
N GLU A 193 9.66 6.46 -17.35
CA GLU A 193 9.40 7.91 -17.30
C GLU A 193 8.48 8.30 -16.14
N LEU A 194 8.71 7.70 -14.97
CA LEU A 194 7.85 7.88 -13.81
C LEU A 194 7.93 9.32 -13.31
N SER A 195 6.78 9.92 -13.03
CA SER A 195 6.66 11.28 -12.52
C SER A 195 5.54 11.40 -11.50
N GLY A 196 5.58 12.41 -10.63
CA GLY A 196 4.61 12.57 -9.55
C GLY A 196 5.22 12.23 -8.19
N ASN A 197 4.46 11.53 -7.33
CA ASN A 197 4.92 11.18 -5.99
C ASN A 197 5.72 9.87 -6.00
N LEU A 198 7.05 10.00 -6.01
CA LEU A 198 7.97 8.88 -5.93
C LEU A 198 8.62 8.85 -4.54
N LEU A 199 8.45 7.74 -3.82
CA LEU A 199 8.91 7.59 -2.44
C LEU A 199 10.08 6.62 -2.37
N ALA A 200 11.09 7.00 -1.59
CA ALA A 200 12.20 6.14 -1.19
C ALA A 200 12.07 5.84 0.31
N SER A 201 11.83 4.59 0.67
CA SER A 201 11.73 4.13 2.06
C SER A 201 12.88 3.18 2.37
N PRO A 202 13.66 3.37 3.45
CA PRO A 202 14.72 2.43 3.79
C PRO A 202 14.14 1.13 4.38
N VAL A 203 14.73 -0.02 4.04
CA VAL A 203 14.49 -1.27 4.79
C VAL A 203 14.96 -1.07 6.23
N GLN A 204 14.05 -1.23 7.19
CA GLN A 204 14.38 -1.07 8.59
C GLN A 204 15.45 -2.05 9.05
N GLY A 205 16.45 -1.54 9.77
CA GLY A 205 17.55 -2.34 10.30
C GLY A 205 18.62 -2.74 9.28
N GLU A 206 18.40 -2.49 7.98
CA GLU A 206 19.39 -2.76 6.93
C GLU A 206 19.96 -1.48 6.31
N LEU A 207 19.13 -0.47 6.04
CA LEU A 207 19.56 0.83 5.52
C LEU A 207 19.25 1.94 6.51
N SER A 208 20.24 2.77 6.85
CA SER A 208 19.98 3.94 7.68
C SER A 208 19.27 5.04 6.86
N PRO A 209 18.29 5.75 7.45
CA PRO A 209 17.69 6.92 6.82
C PRO A 209 18.70 8.00 6.41
N GLU A 210 19.78 8.15 7.18
CA GLU A 210 20.87 9.09 6.89
C GLU A 210 21.55 8.76 5.56
N ILE A 211 21.96 7.50 5.37
CA ILE A 211 22.63 7.06 4.14
C ILE A 211 21.70 7.25 2.94
N LEU A 212 20.43 6.83 3.06
CA LEU A 212 19.46 7.02 1.97
C LEU A 212 19.25 8.51 1.64
N SER A 213 19.27 9.38 2.65
CA SER A 213 19.17 10.83 2.45
C SER A 213 20.35 11.40 1.66
N GLU A 214 21.58 10.92 1.88
CA GLU A 214 22.74 11.31 1.07
C GLU A 214 22.63 10.85 -0.38
N TRP A 215 22.08 9.66 -0.62
CA TRP A 215 21.86 9.15 -1.97
C TRP A 215 20.79 9.96 -2.72
N LEU A 216 19.71 10.36 -2.03
CA LEU A 216 18.69 11.24 -2.60
C LEU A 216 19.25 12.61 -2.98
N LYS A 217 20.09 13.20 -2.12
CA LYS A 217 20.77 14.48 -2.40
C LYS A 217 21.67 14.44 -3.63
N SER A 218 22.28 13.29 -3.92
CA SER A 218 23.09 13.09 -5.14
C SER A 218 22.27 12.72 -6.38
N SER A 219 20.94 12.54 -6.25
CA SER A 219 20.05 12.04 -7.32
C SER A 219 18.84 12.94 -7.56
N LEU A 220 19.02 14.27 -7.47
CA LEU A 220 17.95 15.28 -7.51
C LEU A 220 17.02 15.16 -8.74
N GLY A 221 17.53 14.70 -9.88
CA GLY A 221 16.74 14.52 -11.10
C GLY A 221 15.64 13.45 -11.00
N SER A 222 15.76 12.51 -10.04
CA SER A 222 14.78 11.44 -9.84
C SER A 222 13.49 11.91 -9.18
N ARG A 223 13.50 13.09 -8.53
CA ARG A 223 12.39 13.61 -7.71
C ARG A 223 11.91 12.67 -6.60
N LEU A 224 12.70 11.65 -6.26
CA LEU A 224 12.43 10.80 -5.11
C LEU A 224 12.43 11.65 -3.83
N ARG A 225 11.45 11.40 -2.96
CA ARG A 225 11.42 11.94 -1.61
C ARG A 225 11.54 10.83 -0.58
N LEU A 226 12.24 11.11 0.51
CA LEU A 226 12.35 10.20 1.63
C LEU A 226 10.96 9.98 2.25
N SER A 227 10.58 8.71 2.42
CA SER A 227 9.39 8.32 3.16
C SER A 227 9.83 7.44 4.33
N LEU A 228 9.68 7.96 5.54
CA LEU A 228 9.99 7.22 6.77
C LEU A 228 8.74 6.55 7.29
N GLN A 229 8.92 5.42 7.97
CA GLN A 229 7.84 4.71 8.67
C GLN A 229 7.60 5.36 10.04
N THR A 230 6.95 6.53 10.06
CA THR A 230 6.84 7.36 11.29
C THR A 230 6.13 6.63 12.42
N HIS A 231 5.19 5.74 12.10
CA HIS A 231 4.50 4.89 13.07
C HIS A 231 5.47 4.04 13.91
N LYS A 232 6.58 3.56 13.33
CA LYS A 232 7.59 2.78 14.06
C LYS A 232 8.38 3.63 15.06
N TYR A 233 8.54 4.92 14.79
CA TYR A 233 9.15 5.86 15.75
C TYR A 233 8.21 6.16 16.93
N ILE A 234 6.90 6.23 16.67
CA ILE A 234 5.91 6.57 17.70
C ILE A 234 5.61 5.36 18.59
N TRP A 235 5.49 4.17 17.99
CA TRP A 235 4.98 2.99 18.70
C TRP A 235 5.82 1.72 18.59
N GLY A 236 6.94 1.74 17.87
CA GLY A 236 7.75 0.55 17.60
C GLY A 236 6.99 -0.49 16.75
N ASP A 237 7.17 -1.76 17.06
CA ASP A 237 6.56 -2.89 16.33
C ASP A 237 5.17 -3.29 16.86
N LYS A 238 4.49 -2.39 17.59
CA LYS A 238 3.12 -2.63 18.07
C LYS A 238 2.15 -2.78 16.88
N ARG A 239 1.19 -3.68 17.02
CA ARG A 239 0.14 -3.97 16.03
C ARG A 239 -1.19 -3.40 16.47
N GLY A 240 -2.12 -3.20 15.52
CA GLY A 240 -3.49 -2.75 15.81
C GLY A 240 -3.59 -1.40 16.52
N ILE A 241 -2.62 -0.52 16.26
CA ILE A 241 -2.45 0.81 16.86
C ILE A 241 -2.53 1.87 15.81
#